data_AF-C0QQQ4-F1
#
_entry.id   AF-C0QQQ4-F1
#
_cell.length_a   1.000
_cell.length_b   1.000
_cell.length_c   1.000
_cell.angle_alpha   90.00
_cell.angle_beta   90.00
_cell.angle_gamma   90.00
#
_symmetry.space_group_name_H-M   'P 1'
#
loop_
_entity.id
_entity.type
_entity.pdbx_description
1 polymer ?
#
loop_
_entity_poly.entity_id
_entity_poly.type
_entity_poly.pdbx_seq_one_letter_code
_entity_poly.pdbx_strand_id
1 'polypeptide(L)'
;MIIYHILVRLFITTGVIAALYIGNIEYKTALTILSVIYLFLHILTNFPEDKEISRYISLIIDVSFLTFMIYMTGLSYLAVFILPVFSDFLYSKKDMFIYTVLATVPVGTSLYISNFSEFLFIPLILGGMAGMVKLRQHFFQKERYFRQQKDEMENLYLKNIAYEEKIDQYARLFSIIESLQKLKDGKLVFQGWLYEINEILSADGVAFFDFNERKCISTGEIKCEKEILKYVTDPIQEFEESPVNELLGSDYVVTVLIEDGESISGVLIISYRFKTERREEIYRVILDYLRCYLKERSQYLSLTASS
;
A
#
# COMPACT_ATOMS: atom_id res chain seq x y z
N MET A 1 17.25 9.79 16.58
CA MET A 1 16.71 9.93 17.94
C MET A 1 17.86 10.06 18.95
N ILE A 2 18.96 9.32 18.76
CA ILE A 2 20.30 9.47 19.38
C ILE A 2 20.74 10.90 19.74
N ILE A 3 20.70 11.86 18.81
CA ILE A 3 21.15 13.25 19.07
C ILE A 3 20.34 13.90 20.20
N TYR A 4 19.03 13.64 20.24
CA TYR A 4 18.15 14.16 21.28
C TYR A 4 18.53 13.61 22.66
N HIS A 5 18.80 12.30 22.74
CA HIS A 5 19.23 11.67 23.99
C HIS A 5 20.50 12.30 24.55
N ILE A 6 21.51 12.54 23.70
CA ILE A 6 22.75 13.20 24.09
C ILE A 6 22.49 14.64 24.57
N LEU A 7 21.64 15.39 23.85
CA LEU A 7 21.28 16.76 24.24
C LEU A 7 20.61 16.83 25.61
N VAL A 8 19.74 15.87 25.94
CA VAL A 8 19.12 15.78 27.28
C VAL A 8 20.18 15.60 28.36
N ARG A 9 21.15 14.70 28.18
CA ARG A 9 22.21 14.46 29.19
C ARG A 9 23.19 15.60 29.26
N LEU A 10 23.48 16.26 28.14
CA LEU A 10 24.27 17.49 28.11
C LEU A 10 23.60 18.59 28.93
N PHE A 11 22.28 18.76 28.78
CA PHE A 11 21.50 19.72 29.55
C PHE A 11 21.53 19.42 31.05
N ILE A 12 21.34 18.15 31.45
CA ILE A 12 21.44 17.72 32.86
C ILE A 12 22.84 18.00 33.40
N THR A 13 23.88 17.61 32.67
CA THR A 13 25.28 17.77 33.08
C THR A 13 25.65 19.24 33.28
N THR A 14 25.32 20.09 32.31
CA THR A 14 25.59 21.53 32.38
C THR A 14 24.79 22.21 33.49
N GLY A 15 23.53 21.82 33.69
CA GLY A 15 22.69 22.29 34.80
C GLY A 15 23.24 21.93 36.18
N VAL A 16 23.69 20.69 36.36
CA VAL A 16 24.33 20.23 37.61
C VAL A 16 25.63 20.99 37.85
N ILE A 17 26.49 21.13 36.83
CA ILE A 17 27.75 21.90 36.96
C ILE A 17 27.44 23.34 37.37
N ALA A 18 26.48 24.01 36.70
CA ALA A 18 26.10 25.37 37.07
C ALA A 18 25.65 25.47 38.53
N ALA A 19 24.82 24.53 39.00
CA ALA A 19 24.35 24.47 40.38
C ALA A 19 25.50 24.32 41.39
N LEU A 20 26.51 23.49 41.10
CA LEU A 20 27.69 23.31 41.95
C LEU A 20 28.48 24.61 42.15
N TYR A 21 28.65 25.38 41.08
CA TYR A 21 29.40 26.64 41.13
C TYR A 21 28.60 27.74 41.81
N ILE A 22 27.29 27.83 41.57
CA ILE A 22 26.39 28.80 42.21
C ILE A 22 26.27 28.51 43.71
N GLY A 23 26.13 27.24 44.10
CA GLY A 23 26.02 26.81 45.49
C GLY A 23 27.34 26.87 46.28
N ASN A 24 28.45 27.22 45.63
CA ASN A 24 29.79 27.29 46.21
C ASN A 24 30.20 26.06 47.05
N ILE A 25 29.93 24.86 46.52
CA ILE A 25 30.22 23.59 47.20
C ILE A 25 31.75 23.37 47.30
N GLU A 26 32.23 22.93 48.46
CA GLU A 26 33.68 22.76 48.74
C GLU A 26 34.37 21.80 47.75
N TYR A 27 33.69 20.72 47.38
CA TYR A 27 34.20 19.67 46.48
C TYR A 27 33.67 19.80 45.03
N LYS A 28 33.29 21.01 44.60
CA LYS A 28 32.74 21.28 43.26
C LYS A 28 33.60 20.75 42.11
N THR A 29 34.93 20.77 42.23
CA THR A 29 35.85 20.27 41.18
C THR A 29 35.69 18.77 40.96
N ALA A 30 35.65 17.97 42.04
CA ALA A 30 35.50 16.52 41.95
C ALA A 30 34.12 16.13 41.37
N LEU A 31 33.06 16.82 41.80
CA LEU A 31 31.70 16.59 41.31
C LEU A 31 31.51 17.05 39.85
N THR A 32 32.25 18.07 39.41
CA THR A 32 32.28 18.48 37.99
C THR A 32 32.91 17.39 37.13
N ILE A 33 34.04 16.82 37.56
CA ILE A 33 34.67 15.69 36.85
C ILE A 33 33.72 14.50 36.79
N LEU A 34 33.03 14.17 37.89
CA LEU A 34 32.02 13.10 37.90
C LEU A 34 30.88 13.36 36.90
N SER A 35 30.43 14.61 36.79
CA SER A 35 29.38 15.00 35.83
C SER A 35 29.84 14.82 34.38
N VAL A 36 31.11 15.13 34.08
CA VAL A 36 31.71 14.87 32.76
C VAL A 36 31.86 13.38 32.48
N ILE A 37 32.27 12.57 33.48
CA ILE A 37 32.34 11.11 33.37
C ILE A 37 30.95 10.54 33.07
N TYR A 38 29.92 11.01 33.76
CA TYR A 38 28.53 10.63 33.51
C TYR A 38 28.14 10.88 32.04
N LEU A 39 28.37 12.08 31.53
CA LEU A 39 28.07 12.41 30.12
C LEU A 39 28.84 11.51 29.16
N PHE A 40 30.13 11.30 29.43
CA PHE A 40 30.98 10.44 28.59
C PHE A 40 30.51 8.99 28.62
N LEU A 41 30.08 8.49 29.79
CA LEU A 41 29.54 7.15 29.94
C LEU A 41 28.29 6.98 29.06
N HIS A 42 27.38 7.94 29.01
CA HIS A 42 26.23 7.90 28.10
C HIS A 42 26.60 7.96 26.62
N ILE A 43 27.63 8.73 26.25
CA ILE A 43 28.15 8.75 24.87
C ILE A 43 28.76 7.39 24.50
N LEU A 44 29.41 6.72 25.45
CA LEU A 44 30.07 5.43 25.22
C LEU A 44 29.08 4.25 25.26
N THR A 45 28.05 4.32 26.11
CA THR A 45 26.96 3.34 26.20
C THR A 45 25.83 3.63 25.22
N ASN A 46 26.08 4.37 24.15
CA ASN A 46 25.13 4.59 23.05
C ASN A 46 24.94 3.27 22.26
N PHE A 47 24.35 2.28 22.93
CA PHE A 47 23.94 1.02 22.32
C PHE A 47 22.84 1.33 21.30
N PRO A 48 22.81 0.63 20.16
CA PRO A 48 21.75 0.80 19.17
C PRO A 48 20.38 0.66 19.85
N GLU A 49 19.50 1.63 19.55
CA GLU A 49 18.21 1.92 20.22
C GLU A 49 17.21 0.74 20.30
N ASP A 50 17.51 -0.39 19.62
CA ASP A 50 16.61 -1.53 19.49
C ASP A 50 16.50 -2.43 20.73
N LYS A 51 17.33 -2.27 21.76
CA LYS A 51 17.27 -3.11 22.96
C LYS A 51 16.57 -2.39 24.10
N GLU A 52 15.35 -2.82 24.45
CA GLU A 52 14.58 -2.31 25.60
C GLU A 52 15.42 -2.18 26.88
N ILE A 53 16.35 -3.13 27.11
CA ILE A 53 17.23 -3.20 28.27
C ILE A 53 18.17 -1.98 28.38
N SER A 54 18.74 -1.50 27.27
CA SER A 54 19.72 -0.39 27.30
C SER A 54 19.07 0.90 27.80
N ARG A 55 17.80 1.13 27.44
CA ARG A 55 17.02 2.28 27.92
C ARG A 55 16.84 2.24 29.43
N TYR A 56 16.47 1.10 30.00
CA TYR A 56 16.33 0.98 31.46
C TYR A 56 17.66 1.14 32.19
N ILE A 57 18.76 0.60 31.63
CA ILE A 57 20.10 0.82 32.19
C ILE A 57 20.45 2.31 32.20
N SER A 58 20.19 3.01 31.09
CA SER A 58 20.39 4.47 31.02
C SER A 58 19.59 5.20 32.08
N LEU A 59 18.31 4.85 32.28
CA LEU A 59 17.47 5.46 33.31
C LEU A 59 17.99 5.20 34.72
N ILE A 60 18.48 3.98 35.01
CA ILE A 60 19.08 3.65 36.30
C ILE A 60 20.33 4.50 36.54
N ILE A 61 21.16 4.72 35.51
CA ILE A 61 22.32 5.60 35.59
C ILE A 61 21.88 7.05 35.86
N ASP A 62 20.93 7.57 35.09
CA ASP A 62 20.38 8.92 35.23
C ASP A 62 19.86 9.15 36.68
N VAL A 63 19.06 8.21 37.18
CA VAL A 63 18.48 8.22 38.53
C VAL A 63 19.54 8.13 39.62
N SER A 64 20.52 7.24 39.46
CA SER A 64 21.60 7.05 40.44
C SER A 64 22.49 8.28 40.51
N PHE A 65 22.85 8.84 39.36
CA PHE A 65 23.65 10.06 39.26
C PHE A 65 22.95 11.24 39.95
N LEU A 66 21.69 11.51 39.60
CA LEU A 66 20.94 12.62 40.21
C LEU A 66 20.75 12.43 41.72
N THR A 67 20.41 11.22 42.16
CA THR A 67 20.26 10.91 43.59
C THR A 67 21.56 11.15 44.35
N PHE A 68 22.69 10.69 43.81
CA PHE A 68 24.01 10.92 44.39
C PHE A 68 24.36 12.41 44.45
N MET A 69 24.11 13.16 43.37
CA MET A 69 24.39 14.60 43.32
C MET A 69 23.54 15.37 44.34
N ILE A 70 22.25 15.05 44.46
CA ILE A 70 21.36 15.63 45.47
C ILE A 70 21.90 15.37 46.88
N TYR A 71 22.26 14.11 47.17
CA TYR A 71 22.80 13.70 48.46
C TYR A 71 24.10 14.42 48.84
N MET A 72 25.06 14.48 47.92
CA MET A 72 26.38 15.06 48.18
C MET A 72 26.34 16.59 48.30
N THR A 73 25.44 17.26 47.59
CA THR A 73 25.41 18.72 47.53
C THR A 73 24.43 19.36 48.50
N GLY A 74 23.44 18.59 48.96
CA GLY A 74 22.31 19.13 49.72
C GLY A 74 21.32 19.94 48.86
N LEU A 75 21.50 20.01 47.54
CA LEU A 75 20.69 20.82 46.63
C LEU A 75 19.48 20.03 46.15
N SER A 76 18.37 20.16 46.87
CA SER A 76 17.05 19.56 46.60
C SER A 76 16.53 19.83 45.18
N TYR A 77 16.72 21.02 44.62
CA TYR A 77 16.21 21.38 43.30
C TYR A 77 16.85 20.58 42.14
N LEU A 78 17.97 19.89 42.35
CA LEU A 78 18.59 19.06 41.32
C LEU A 78 17.70 17.90 40.85
N ALA A 79 16.72 17.46 41.65
CA ALA A 79 15.78 16.44 41.22
C ALA A 79 14.95 16.86 39.99
N VAL A 80 14.88 18.16 39.64
CA VAL A 80 14.06 18.68 38.53
C VAL A 80 14.57 18.15 37.20
N PHE A 81 15.88 17.88 37.15
CA PHE A 81 16.55 17.29 35.99
C PHE A 81 16.10 15.86 35.66
N ILE A 82 15.28 15.21 36.52
CA ILE A 82 14.65 13.94 36.13
C ILE A 82 13.55 14.14 35.07
N LEU A 83 12.94 15.33 34.97
CA LEU A 83 11.83 15.58 34.05
C LEU A 83 12.23 15.49 32.57
N PRO A 84 13.33 16.12 32.11
CA PRO A 84 13.81 15.94 30.74
C PRO A 84 13.99 14.46 30.34
N VAL A 85 14.45 13.61 31.27
CA VAL A 85 14.65 12.16 31.03
C VAL A 85 13.34 11.44 30.69
N PHE A 86 12.19 11.95 31.16
CA PHE A 86 10.89 11.33 30.90
C PHE A 86 10.55 11.20 29.42
N SER A 87 10.99 12.17 28.61
CA SER A 87 10.69 12.21 27.17
C SER A 87 11.10 10.92 26.45
N ASP A 88 12.14 10.23 26.96
CA ASP A 88 12.65 8.97 26.43
C ASP A 88 11.77 7.75 26.76
N PHE A 89 10.84 7.89 27.71
CA PHE A 89 9.99 6.80 28.24
C PHE A 89 8.50 6.98 27.93
N LEU A 90 8.18 7.84 26.97
CA LEU A 90 6.81 8.10 26.51
C LEU A 90 6.21 7.04 25.56
N TYR A 91 7.00 6.02 25.17
CA TYR A 91 6.63 5.08 24.12
C TYR A 91 5.56 4.06 24.54
N SER A 92 5.62 3.55 25.77
CA SER A 92 4.69 2.52 26.25
C SER A 92 4.18 2.80 27.65
N LYS A 93 3.00 2.23 28.00
CA LYS A 93 2.46 2.31 29.36
C LYS A 93 3.42 1.73 30.40
N LYS A 94 4.14 0.66 30.03
CA LYS A 94 5.14 0.00 30.88
C LYS A 94 6.33 0.92 31.14
N ASP A 95 6.82 1.59 30.11
CA ASP A 95 7.95 2.54 30.22
C ASP A 95 7.59 3.72 31.12
N MET A 96 6.40 4.30 30.94
CA MET A 96 5.90 5.38 31.80
C MET A 96 5.80 4.95 33.27
N PHE A 97 5.33 3.72 33.52
CA PHE A 97 5.22 3.18 34.88
C PHE A 97 6.60 2.99 35.52
N ILE A 98 7.54 2.34 34.82
CA ILE A 98 8.91 2.11 35.30
C ILE A 98 9.62 3.43 35.58
N TYR A 99 9.50 4.41 34.66
CA TYR A 99 10.02 5.75 34.88
C TYR A 99 9.42 6.36 36.15
N THR A 100 8.11 6.31 36.32
CA THR A 100 7.43 6.94 37.47
C THR A 100 7.95 6.35 38.77
N VAL A 101 8.07 5.02 38.85
CA VAL A 101 8.63 4.32 40.02
C VAL A 101 10.07 4.78 40.29
N LEU A 102 10.94 4.75 39.29
CA LEU A 102 12.35 5.10 39.47
C LEU A 102 12.59 6.59 39.74
N ALA A 103 11.78 7.48 39.14
CA ALA A 103 11.84 8.92 39.36
C ALA A 103 11.44 9.32 40.79
N THR A 104 10.70 8.46 41.52
CA THR A 104 10.42 8.72 42.94
C THR A 104 11.68 8.74 43.81
N VAL A 105 12.76 8.08 43.38
CA VAL A 105 14.01 7.98 44.16
C VAL A 105 14.72 9.33 44.30
N PRO A 106 15.07 10.07 43.23
CA PRO A 106 15.71 11.39 43.36
C PRO A 106 14.76 12.41 43.99
N VAL A 107 13.45 12.32 43.71
CA VAL A 107 12.43 13.19 44.33
C VAL A 107 12.34 12.94 45.84
N GLY A 108 12.27 11.68 46.28
CA GLY A 108 12.23 11.31 47.68
C GLY A 108 13.51 11.72 48.42
N THR A 109 14.67 11.56 47.78
CA THR A 109 15.96 12.01 48.33
C THR A 109 16.00 13.53 48.50
N SER A 110 15.49 14.27 47.50
CA SER A 110 15.35 15.73 47.57
C SER A 110 14.42 16.18 48.71
N LEU A 111 13.27 15.53 48.88
CA LEU A 111 12.34 15.80 49.98
C LEU A 111 12.96 15.51 51.36
N TYR A 112 13.69 14.40 51.46
CA TYR A 112 14.39 14.04 52.69
C TYR A 112 15.43 15.10 53.08
N ILE A 113 16.28 15.53 52.15
CA ILE A 113 17.34 16.52 52.41
C ILE A 113 16.75 17.90 52.77
N SER A 114 15.67 18.30 52.10
CA SER A 114 15.00 19.57 52.36
C SER A 114 14.16 19.56 53.65
N ASN A 115 14.16 18.46 54.42
CA ASN A 115 13.25 18.27 55.57
C ASN A 115 11.79 18.57 55.21
N PHE A 116 11.36 18.20 54.00
CA PHE A 116 10.01 18.45 53.47
C PHE A 116 9.59 19.94 53.42
N SER A 117 10.53 20.88 53.49
CA SER A 117 10.22 22.31 53.46
C SER A 117 10.02 22.88 52.06
N GLU A 118 10.57 22.21 51.03
CA GLU A 118 10.53 22.69 49.65
C GLU A 118 9.47 21.96 48.81
N PHE A 119 8.25 22.52 48.79
CA PHE A 119 7.14 22.00 48.00
C PHE A 119 7.18 22.35 46.51
N LEU A 120 8.24 23.02 46.02
CA LEU A 120 8.39 23.42 44.61
C LEU A 120 8.30 22.24 43.62
N PHE A 121 8.53 21.02 44.11
CA PHE A 121 8.35 19.79 43.34
C PHE A 121 6.91 19.45 42.98
N ILE A 122 5.94 19.76 43.85
CA ILE A 122 4.55 19.34 43.64
C ILE A 122 3.94 20.05 42.41
N PRO A 123 4.01 21.39 42.28
CA PRO A 123 3.49 22.08 41.09
C PRO A 123 4.20 21.64 39.81
N LEU A 124 5.49 21.33 39.87
CA LEU A 124 6.29 20.93 38.73
C LEU A 124 5.92 19.52 38.25
N ILE A 125 5.72 18.56 39.16
CA ILE A 125 5.23 17.22 38.84
C ILE A 125 3.81 17.29 38.26
N LEU A 126 2.92 18.07 38.87
CA LEU A 126 1.54 18.26 38.40
C LEU A 126 1.51 18.92 37.01
N GLY A 127 2.32 19.95 36.79
CA GLY A 127 2.47 20.60 35.49
C GLY A 127 3.04 19.66 34.43
N GLY A 128 4.02 18.83 34.80
CA GLY A 128 4.56 17.77 33.96
C GLY A 128 3.49 16.77 33.55
N MET A 129 2.76 16.20 34.51
CA MET A 129 1.67 15.24 34.25
C MET A 129 0.58 15.84 33.35
N ALA A 130 0.16 17.09 33.60
CA ALA A 130 -0.83 17.78 32.77
C ALA A 130 -0.34 17.96 31.32
N GLY A 131 0.92 18.36 31.14
CA GLY A 131 1.56 18.46 29.82
C GLY A 131 1.60 17.13 29.09
N MET A 132 1.92 16.04 29.80
CA MET A 132 1.97 14.69 29.24
C MET A 132 0.61 14.18 28.77
N VAL A 133 -0.45 14.41 29.56
CA VAL A 133 -1.82 14.04 29.18
C VAL A 133 -2.22 14.76 27.89
N LYS A 134 -1.91 16.06 27.79
CA LYS A 134 -2.22 16.87 26.60
C LYS A 134 -1.42 16.42 25.37
N LEU A 135 -0.12 16.13 25.53
CA LEU A 135 0.72 15.58 24.45
C LEU A 135 0.19 14.23 23.97
N ARG A 136 -0.15 13.34 24.89
CA ARG A 136 -0.72 12.03 24.57
C ARG A 136 -2.03 12.14 23.80
N GLN A 137 -2.91 13.06 24.20
CA GLN A 137 -4.14 13.34 23.45
C GLN A 137 -3.84 13.81 22.02
N HIS A 138 -2.84 14.67 21.85
CA HIS A 138 -2.45 15.16 20.54
C HIS A 138 -1.85 14.06 19.65
N PHE A 139 -1.03 13.18 20.20
CA PHE A 139 -0.52 12.00 19.49
C PHE A 139 -1.65 11.07 19.02
N PHE A 140 -2.63 10.77 19.88
CA PHE A 140 -3.77 9.95 19.49
C PHE A 140 -4.63 10.58 18.39
N GLN A 141 -4.82 11.91 18.42
CA GLN A 141 -5.52 12.62 17.37
C GLN A 141 -4.78 12.54 16.03
N LYS A 142 -3.46 12.77 16.04
CA LYS A 142 -2.62 12.63 14.85
C LYS A 142 -2.61 11.21 14.32
N GLU A 143 -2.54 10.20 15.18
CA GLU A 143 -2.57 8.80 14.76
C GLU A 143 -3.88 8.45 14.05
N ARG A 144 -5.03 8.89 14.59
CA ARG A 144 -6.33 8.70 13.93
C ARG A 144 -6.40 9.39 12.57
N TYR A 145 -5.90 10.62 12.48
CA TYR A 145 -5.82 11.36 11.22
C TYR A 145 -4.97 10.63 10.17
N PHE A 146 -3.80 10.11 10.57
CA PHE A 146 -2.94 9.33 9.67
C PHE A 146 -3.59 8.03 9.21
N ARG A 147 -4.34 7.35 10.07
CA ARG A 147 -5.10 6.15 9.67
C ARG A 147 -6.18 6.49 8.64
N GLN A 148 -6.95 7.56 8.87
CA GLN A 148 -7.97 8.01 7.91
C GLN A 148 -7.37 8.36 6.54
N GLN A 149 -6.25 9.10 6.52
CA GLN A 149 -5.53 9.43 5.30
C GLN A 149 -5.02 8.18 4.57
N LYS A 150 -4.53 7.18 5.31
CA LYS A 150 -4.08 5.91 4.74
C LYS A 150 -5.24 5.15 4.09
N ASP A 151 -6.36 5.03 4.79
CA ASP A 151 -7.56 4.35 4.28
C ASP A 151 -8.12 5.07 3.04
N GLU A 152 -8.11 6.41 3.02
CA GLU A 152 -8.52 7.21 1.87
C GLU A 152 -7.60 6.98 0.66
N MET A 153 -6.28 6.94 0.88
CA MET A 153 -5.29 6.67 -0.17
C MET A 153 -5.43 5.25 -0.74
N GLU A 154 -5.64 4.24 0.09
CA GLU A 154 -5.90 2.86 -0.37
C GLU A 154 -7.16 2.80 -1.24
N ASN A 155 -8.24 3.47 -0.83
CA ASN A 155 -9.47 3.55 -1.62
C ASN A 155 -9.29 4.28 -2.96
N LEU A 156 -8.51 5.36 -2.98
CA LEU A 156 -8.19 6.08 -4.23
C LEU A 156 -7.34 5.22 -5.17
N TYR A 157 -6.39 4.46 -4.63
CA TYR A 157 -5.56 3.53 -5.41
C TYR A 157 -6.40 2.43 -6.06
N LEU A 158 -7.29 1.79 -5.31
CA LEU A 158 -8.22 0.78 -5.84
C LEU A 158 -9.15 1.35 -6.91
N LYS A 159 -9.66 2.58 -6.72
CA LYS A 159 -10.46 3.26 -7.75
C LYS A 159 -9.66 3.54 -9.01
N ASN A 160 -8.38 3.92 -8.88
CA ASN A 160 -7.55 4.20 -10.04
C ASN A 160 -7.31 2.94 -10.87
N ILE A 161 -7.02 1.80 -10.24
CA ILE A 161 -6.90 0.50 -10.92
C ILE A 161 -8.18 0.18 -11.70
N ALA A 162 -9.35 0.31 -11.05
CA ALA A 162 -10.63 0.06 -11.71
C ALA A 162 -10.92 1.02 -12.88
N TYR A 163 -10.39 2.25 -12.84
CA TYR A 163 -10.51 3.19 -13.96
C TYR A 163 -9.53 2.86 -15.10
N GLU A 164 -8.31 2.44 -14.79
CA GLU A 164 -7.34 1.97 -15.78
C GLU A 164 -7.90 0.77 -16.56
N GLU A 165 -8.49 -0.21 -15.87
CA GLU A 165 -9.16 -1.36 -16.50
C GLU A 165 -10.29 -0.92 -17.44
N LYS A 166 -11.12 0.03 -17.02
CA LYS A 166 -12.20 0.57 -17.88
C LYS A 166 -11.66 1.32 -19.09
N ILE A 167 -10.59 2.11 -18.92
CA ILE A 167 -9.95 2.83 -20.02
C ILE A 167 -9.40 1.83 -21.04
N ASP A 168 -8.75 0.75 -20.59
CA ASP A 168 -8.25 -0.31 -21.45
C ASP A 168 -9.37 -1.03 -22.21
N GLN A 169 -10.49 -1.32 -21.55
CA GLN A 169 -11.67 -1.90 -22.21
C GLN A 169 -12.23 -0.97 -23.29
N TYR A 170 -12.37 0.33 -23.01
CA TYR A 170 -12.83 1.30 -24.00
C TYR A 170 -11.83 1.49 -25.16
N ALA A 171 -10.53 1.48 -24.88
CA ALA A 171 -9.50 1.57 -25.91
C ALA A 171 -9.58 0.38 -26.88
N ARG A 172 -9.70 -0.85 -26.36
CA ARG A 172 -9.89 -2.06 -27.18
C ARG A 172 -11.17 -1.99 -28.00
N LEU A 173 -12.28 -1.55 -27.40
CA LEU A 173 -13.56 -1.39 -28.10
C LEU A 173 -13.43 -0.41 -29.28
N PHE A 174 -12.76 0.73 -29.06
CA PHE A 174 -12.52 1.71 -30.11
C PHE A 174 -11.67 1.14 -31.25
N SER A 175 -10.59 0.42 -30.94
CA SER A 175 -9.77 -0.26 -31.95
C SER A 175 -10.53 -1.30 -32.76
N ILE A 176 -11.44 -2.05 -32.14
CA ILE A 176 -12.30 -3.02 -32.84
C ILE A 176 -13.25 -2.32 -33.81
N ILE A 177 -13.88 -1.22 -33.38
CA ILE A 177 -14.76 -0.42 -34.23
C ILE A 177 -13.98 0.14 -35.44
N GLU A 178 -12.76 0.64 -35.22
CA GLU A 178 -11.91 1.15 -36.30
C GLU A 178 -11.52 0.04 -37.29
N SER A 179 -11.14 -1.14 -36.79
CA SER A 179 -10.81 -2.31 -37.61
C SER A 179 -12.01 -2.79 -38.44
N LEU A 180 -13.21 -2.82 -37.84
CA LEU A 180 -14.45 -3.16 -38.52
C LEU A 180 -14.81 -2.13 -39.61
N GLN A 181 -14.59 -0.83 -39.37
CA GLN A 181 -14.76 0.20 -40.39
C GLN A 181 -13.79 0.00 -41.57
N LYS A 182 -12.52 -0.33 -41.30
CA LYS A 182 -11.54 -0.65 -42.36
C LYS A 182 -11.97 -1.86 -43.19
N LEU A 183 -12.51 -2.90 -42.55
CA LEU A 183 -13.07 -4.07 -43.23
C LEU A 183 -14.26 -3.68 -44.12
N LYS A 184 -15.20 -2.90 -43.60
CA LYS A 184 -16.38 -2.43 -44.33
C LYS A 184 -16.01 -1.55 -45.54
N ASP A 185 -15.05 -0.66 -45.36
CA ASP A 185 -14.53 0.22 -46.43
C ASP A 185 -13.73 -0.54 -47.51
N GLY A 186 -13.52 -1.86 -47.34
CA GLY A 186 -12.69 -2.66 -48.23
C GLY A 186 -11.19 -2.34 -48.15
N LYS A 187 -10.77 -1.55 -47.15
CA LYS A 187 -9.36 -1.21 -46.89
C LYS A 187 -8.60 -2.39 -46.28
N LEU A 188 -9.34 -3.34 -45.69
CA LEU A 188 -8.80 -4.54 -45.06
C LEU A 188 -9.51 -5.77 -45.62
N VAL A 189 -8.74 -6.79 -46.01
CA VAL A 189 -9.30 -8.09 -46.41
C VAL A 189 -9.72 -8.89 -45.16
N PHE A 190 -10.74 -9.74 -45.29
CA PHE A 190 -11.32 -10.45 -44.14
C PHE A 190 -10.29 -11.27 -43.34
N GLN A 191 -9.34 -11.94 -44.01
CA GLN A 191 -8.25 -12.65 -43.32
C GLN A 191 -7.35 -11.69 -42.52
N GLY A 192 -7.04 -10.51 -43.07
CA GLY A 192 -6.28 -9.47 -42.37
C GLY A 192 -7.04 -8.92 -41.16
N TRP A 193 -8.36 -8.78 -41.27
CA TRP A 193 -9.22 -8.40 -40.15
C TRP A 193 -9.21 -9.44 -39.02
N LEU A 194 -9.20 -10.75 -39.33
CA LEU A 194 -9.06 -11.78 -38.30
C LEU A 194 -7.71 -11.71 -37.55
N TYR A 195 -6.63 -11.26 -38.23
CA TYR A 195 -5.35 -11.01 -37.57
C TYR A 195 -5.43 -9.79 -36.65
N GLU A 196 -5.98 -8.67 -37.12
CA GLU A 196 -6.15 -7.46 -36.28
C GLU A 196 -7.02 -7.74 -35.06
N ILE A 197 -8.14 -8.45 -35.21
CA ILE A 197 -9.01 -8.82 -34.09
C ILE A 197 -8.28 -9.71 -33.09
N ASN A 198 -7.49 -10.68 -33.56
CA ASN A 198 -6.70 -11.56 -32.68
C ASN A 198 -5.73 -10.73 -31.82
N GLU A 199 -5.05 -9.75 -32.42
CA GLU A 199 -4.13 -8.85 -31.70
C GLU A 199 -4.86 -7.91 -30.73
N ILE A 200 -5.93 -7.23 -31.16
CA ILE A 200 -6.67 -6.27 -30.33
C ILE A 200 -7.31 -6.97 -29.11
N LEU A 201 -7.84 -8.18 -29.32
CA LEU A 201 -8.40 -8.99 -28.24
C LEU A 201 -7.31 -9.65 -27.38
N SER A 202 -6.06 -9.66 -27.84
CA SER A 202 -4.97 -10.42 -27.23
C SER A 202 -5.35 -11.89 -27.07
N ALA A 203 -6.00 -12.45 -28.10
CA ALA A 203 -6.42 -13.85 -28.13
C ALA A 203 -5.26 -14.74 -28.59
N ASP A 204 -5.29 -16.02 -28.19
CA ASP A 204 -4.31 -17.02 -28.62
C ASP A 204 -4.63 -17.55 -30.03
N GLY A 205 -5.89 -17.40 -30.45
CA GLY A 205 -6.31 -17.66 -31.81
C GLY A 205 -7.73 -17.19 -32.09
N VAL A 206 -7.99 -16.93 -33.36
CA VAL A 206 -9.33 -16.59 -33.87
C VAL A 206 -9.58 -17.41 -35.12
N ALA A 207 -10.75 -18.05 -35.21
CA ALA A 207 -11.20 -18.77 -36.40
C ALA A 207 -12.56 -18.27 -36.83
N PHE A 208 -12.81 -18.22 -38.14
CA PHE A 208 -14.11 -17.94 -38.71
C PHE A 208 -14.51 -19.08 -39.65
N PHE A 209 -15.65 -19.70 -39.36
CA PHE A 209 -16.30 -20.66 -40.24
C PHE A 209 -17.33 -19.94 -41.10
N ASP A 210 -17.06 -19.88 -42.41
CA ASP A 210 -17.98 -19.36 -43.41
C ASP A 210 -18.85 -20.51 -43.95
N PHE A 211 -20.14 -20.51 -43.64
CA PHE A 211 -21.06 -21.55 -44.13
C PHE A 211 -21.44 -21.37 -45.59
N ASN A 212 -21.42 -20.13 -46.09
CA ASN A 212 -21.76 -19.81 -47.48
C ASN A 212 -20.66 -20.33 -48.42
N GLU A 213 -19.40 -20.11 -48.07
CA GLU A 213 -18.24 -20.58 -48.86
C GLU A 213 -17.74 -21.97 -48.46
N ARG A 214 -18.25 -22.53 -47.35
CA ARG A 214 -17.78 -23.80 -46.75
C ARG A 214 -16.29 -23.80 -46.44
N LYS A 215 -15.75 -22.65 -46.05
CA LYS A 215 -14.34 -22.46 -45.70
C LYS A 215 -14.19 -22.09 -44.24
N CYS A 216 -13.01 -22.39 -43.69
CA CYS A 216 -12.60 -21.86 -42.41
C CYS A 216 -11.32 -21.07 -42.59
N ILE A 217 -11.26 -19.91 -41.95
CA ILE A 217 -10.10 -19.03 -41.95
C ILE A 217 -9.69 -18.88 -40.48
N SER A 218 -8.43 -19.15 -40.15
CA SER A 218 -7.94 -19.02 -38.77
C SER A 218 -6.64 -18.25 -38.67
N THR A 219 -6.39 -17.72 -37.47
CA THR A 219 -5.18 -17.01 -37.06
C THR A 219 -4.73 -17.53 -35.70
N GLY A 220 -3.42 -17.44 -35.42
CA GLY A 220 -2.84 -17.94 -34.17
C GLY A 220 -2.73 -19.47 -34.13
N GLU A 221 -2.88 -20.05 -32.95
CA GLU A 221 -2.69 -21.49 -32.71
C GLU A 221 -3.96 -22.34 -32.90
N ILE A 222 -5.09 -21.71 -33.24
CA ILE A 222 -6.39 -22.38 -33.33
C ILE A 222 -6.52 -23.22 -34.61
N LYS A 223 -7.00 -24.45 -34.46
CA LYS A 223 -7.34 -25.35 -35.58
C LYS A 223 -8.81 -25.25 -35.96
N CYS A 224 -9.09 -25.31 -37.26
CA CYS A 224 -10.45 -25.29 -37.80
C CYS A 224 -11.19 -26.63 -37.61
N GLU A 225 -11.57 -26.95 -36.38
CA GLU A 225 -12.30 -28.18 -36.05
C GLU A 225 -13.83 -28.00 -36.19
N LYS A 226 -14.43 -28.68 -37.18
CA LYS A 226 -15.88 -28.57 -37.46
C LYS A 226 -16.77 -29.16 -36.36
N GLU A 227 -16.22 -30.01 -35.50
CA GLU A 227 -16.96 -30.67 -34.43
C GLU A 227 -17.49 -29.69 -33.40
N ILE A 228 -16.80 -28.54 -33.25
CA ILE A 228 -17.16 -27.45 -32.34
C ILE A 228 -18.52 -26.84 -32.70
N LEU A 229 -18.86 -26.80 -34.00
CA LEU A 229 -20.09 -26.19 -34.50
C LEU A 229 -21.36 -26.87 -33.97
N LYS A 230 -21.26 -28.11 -33.46
CA LYS A 230 -22.39 -28.84 -32.85
C LYS A 230 -22.76 -28.30 -31.47
N TYR A 231 -21.84 -27.59 -30.82
CA TYR A 231 -22.01 -27.08 -29.46
C TYR A 231 -22.44 -25.62 -29.43
N VAL A 232 -22.33 -24.91 -30.56
CA VAL A 232 -22.69 -23.50 -30.69
C VAL A 232 -24.19 -23.36 -30.90
N THR A 233 -24.89 -22.85 -29.89
CA THR A 233 -26.35 -22.67 -29.90
C THR A 233 -26.79 -21.22 -29.75
N ASP A 234 -26.00 -20.41 -29.05
CA ASP A 234 -26.35 -19.03 -28.72
C ASP A 234 -25.59 -18.01 -29.59
N PRO A 235 -26.16 -16.80 -29.82
CA PRO A 235 -25.50 -15.73 -30.58
C PRO A 235 -24.09 -15.39 -30.06
N ILE A 236 -23.91 -15.44 -28.75
CA ILE A 236 -22.62 -15.31 -28.08
C ILE A 236 -22.61 -16.38 -26.98
N GLN A 237 -21.63 -17.28 -27.02
CA GLN A 237 -21.53 -18.39 -26.09
C GLN A 237 -20.10 -18.49 -25.54
N GLU A 238 -19.99 -18.60 -24.22
CA GLU A 238 -18.72 -18.75 -23.51
C GLU A 238 -18.59 -20.21 -23.05
N PHE A 239 -17.43 -20.80 -23.29
CA PHE A 239 -17.11 -22.18 -22.92
C PHE A 239 -15.96 -22.20 -21.91
N GLU A 240 -16.23 -22.79 -20.76
CA GLU A 240 -15.27 -23.09 -19.68
C GLU A 240 -15.35 -24.59 -19.39
N GLU A 241 -14.21 -25.26 -19.27
CA GLU A 241 -14.11 -26.69 -18.91
C GLU A 241 -15.02 -27.61 -19.76
N SER A 242 -15.21 -27.29 -21.04
CA SER A 242 -16.09 -28.02 -21.94
C SER A 242 -15.33 -28.86 -22.98
N PRO A 243 -15.98 -29.80 -23.68
CA PRO A 243 -15.36 -30.52 -24.80
C PRO A 243 -14.80 -29.59 -25.89
N VAL A 244 -15.37 -28.39 -26.06
CA VAL A 244 -14.88 -27.38 -27.01
C VAL A 244 -13.49 -26.87 -26.61
N ASN A 245 -13.24 -26.72 -25.31
CA ASN A 245 -11.96 -26.28 -24.76
C ASN A 245 -10.86 -27.32 -25.01
N GLU A 246 -11.18 -28.62 -24.83
CA GLU A 246 -10.24 -29.72 -25.10
C GLU A 246 -9.89 -29.82 -26.59
N LEU A 247 -10.89 -29.73 -27.47
CA LEU A 247 -10.70 -29.75 -28.93
C LEU A 247 -9.79 -28.60 -29.41
N LEU A 248 -9.94 -27.43 -28.81
CA LEU A 248 -9.16 -26.24 -29.15
C LEU A 248 -7.87 -26.07 -28.34
N GLY A 249 -7.62 -26.94 -27.35
CA GLY A 249 -6.48 -26.81 -26.44
C GLY A 249 -6.43 -25.46 -25.70
N SER A 250 -7.59 -24.93 -25.31
CA SER A 250 -7.74 -23.58 -24.75
C SER A 250 -8.66 -23.56 -23.54
N ASP A 251 -8.22 -22.97 -22.43
CA ASP A 251 -8.98 -22.94 -21.17
C ASP A 251 -10.27 -22.12 -21.26
N TYR A 252 -10.33 -21.15 -22.16
CA TYR A 252 -11.50 -20.29 -22.36
C TYR A 252 -11.76 -20.04 -23.84
N VAL A 253 -12.99 -20.31 -24.29
CA VAL A 253 -13.38 -20.14 -25.70
C VAL A 253 -14.67 -19.35 -25.77
N VAL A 254 -14.71 -18.38 -26.67
CA VAL A 254 -15.93 -17.61 -26.99
C VAL A 254 -16.30 -17.86 -28.43
N THR A 255 -17.56 -18.18 -28.67
CA THR A 255 -18.12 -18.29 -30.02
C THR A 255 -19.17 -17.23 -30.26
N VAL A 256 -19.12 -16.62 -31.44
CA VAL A 256 -20.08 -15.62 -31.91
C VAL A 256 -20.76 -16.17 -33.15
N LEU A 257 -22.03 -16.54 -33.02
CA LEU A 257 -22.87 -17.10 -34.06
C LEU A 257 -23.50 -15.97 -34.89
N ILE A 258 -23.20 -15.94 -36.18
CA ILE A 258 -23.62 -14.87 -37.07
C ILE A 258 -24.76 -15.36 -37.95
N GLU A 259 -25.95 -14.89 -37.64
CA GLU A 259 -27.21 -15.19 -38.34
C GLU A 259 -27.56 -14.06 -39.32
N ASP A 260 -28.03 -14.43 -40.52
CA ASP A 260 -28.67 -13.56 -41.51
C ASP A 260 -30.10 -14.06 -41.76
N GLY A 261 -31.07 -13.41 -41.12
CA GLY A 261 -32.47 -13.84 -41.12
C GLY A 261 -32.66 -15.19 -40.41
N GLU A 262 -33.19 -16.18 -41.12
CA GLU A 262 -33.40 -17.55 -40.62
C GLU A 262 -32.19 -18.49 -40.89
N SER A 263 -31.13 -17.98 -41.52
CA SER A 263 -29.97 -18.76 -41.93
C SER A 263 -28.70 -18.37 -41.18
N ILE A 264 -27.89 -19.36 -40.82
CA ILE A 264 -26.59 -19.13 -40.17
C ILE A 264 -25.55 -18.84 -41.25
N SER A 265 -24.99 -17.63 -41.24
CA SER A 265 -23.97 -17.20 -42.20
C SER A 265 -22.55 -17.63 -41.79
N GLY A 266 -22.25 -17.67 -40.49
CA GLY A 266 -20.95 -18.10 -40.01
C GLY A 266 -20.84 -18.20 -38.49
N VAL A 267 -19.71 -18.74 -38.02
CA VAL A 267 -19.32 -18.73 -36.60
C VAL A 267 -17.92 -18.18 -36.47
N LEU A 268 -17.76 -17.14 -35.66
CA LEU A 268 -16.46 -16.67 -35.20
C LEU A 268 -16.13 -17.37 -33.87
N ILE A 269 -14.94 -17.93 -33.76
CA ILE A 269 -14.42 -18.61 -32.57
C ILE A 269 -13.19 -17.85 -32.13
N ILE A 270 -13.11 -17.53 -30.85
CA ILE A 270 -12.02 -16.80 -30.23
C ILE A 270 -11.54 -17.64 -29.05
N SER A 271 -10.27 -18.03 -29.06
CA SER A 271 -9.68 -18.91 -28.06
C SER A 271 -8.65 -18.20 -27.19
N TYR A 272 -8.67 -18.51 -25.91
CA TYR A 272 -7.74 -18.00 -24.91
C TYR A 272 -7.18 -19.14 -24.06
N ARG A 273 -5.87 -19.16 -23.85
CA ARG A 273 -5.14 -20.09 -22.97
C ARG A 273 -5.44 -19.84 -21.49
N PHE A 274 -5.87 -18.63 -21.14
CA PHE A 274 -6.24 -18.28 -19.77
C PHE A 274 -7.59 -17.61 -19.76
N LYS A 275 -8.36 -17.82 -18.69
CA LYS A 275 -9.64 -17.14 -18.48
C LYS A 275 -9.42 -15.62 -18.52
N THR A 276 -10.14 -14.97 -19.42
CA THR A 276 -10.13 -13.50 -19.54
C THR A 276 -11.37 -12.92 -18.87
N GLU A 277 -11.34 -11.62 -18.56
CA GLU A 277 -12.55 -10.94 -18.10
C GLU A 277 -13.69 -11.03 -19.12
N ARG A 278 -14.94 -11.02 -18.64
CA ARG A 278 -16.10 -11.01 -19.53
C ARG A 278 -16.11 -9.74 -20.38
N ARG A 279 -16.05 -9.92 -21.70
CA ARG A 279 -16.02 -8.86 -22.72
C ARG A 279 -17.27 -8.87 -23.59
N GLU A 280 -18.43 -9.12 -22.98
CA GLU A 280 -19.69 -9.31 -23.69
C GLU A 280 -20.04 -8.15 -24.62
N GLU A 281 -19.82 -6.90 -24.20
CA GLU A 281 -20.06 -5.71 -25.03
C GLU A 281 -19.21 -5.70 -26.31
N ILE A 282 -17.94 -6.12 -26.20
CA ILE A 282 -17.03 -6.21 -27.35
C ILE A 282 -17.55 -7.26 -28.34
N TYR A 283 -17.93 -8.45 -27.85
CA TYR A 283 -18.43 -9.53 -28.71
C TYR A 283 -19.76 -9.16 -29.38
N ARG A 284 -20.63 -8.39 -28.70
CA ARG A 284 -21.86 -7.84 -29.30
C ARG A 284 -21.56 -6.87 -30.43
N VAL A 285 -20.59 -5.96 -30.26
CA VAL A 285 -20.18 -5.04 -31.33
C VAL A 285 -19.61 -5.79 -32.53
N ILE A 286 -18.79 -6.82 -32.30
CA ILE A 286 -18.28 -7.68 -33.38
C ILE A 286 -19.44 -8.37 -34.11
N LEU A 287 -20.38 -8.96 -33.37
CA LEU A 287 -21.55 -9.64 -33.94
C LEU A 287 -22.37 -8.70 -34.83
N ASP A 288 -22.74 -7.52 -34.33
CA ASP A 288 -23.61 -6.56 -35.03
C ASP A 288 -22.97 -6.06 -36.33
N TYR A 289 -21.67 -5.76 -36.30
CA TYR A 289 -20.95 -5.32 -37.48
C TYR A 289 -20.74 -6.44 -38.49
N LEU A 290 -20.39 -7.66 -38.04
CA LEU A 290 -20.22 -8.80 -38.94
C LEU A 290 -21.53 -9.16 -39.64
N ARG A 291 -22.66 -9.11 -38.93
CA ARG A 291 -23.99 -9.27 -39.54
C ARG A 291 -24.22 -8.26 -40.67
N CYS A 292 -23.90 -6.99 -40.43
CA CYS A 292 -24.04 -5.95 -41.45
C CYS A 292 -23.11 -6.19 -42.65
N TYR A 293 -21.84 -6.53 -42.39
CA TYR A 293 -20.85 -6.80 -43.44
C TYR A 293 -21.23 -7.99 -44.32
N LEU A 294 -21.62 -9.12 -43.72
CA LEU A 294 -21.99 -10.33 -44.47
C LEU A 294 -23.27 -10.11 -45.29
N LYS A 295 -24.23 -9.35 -44.76
CA LYS A 295 -25.46 -8.99 -45.49
C LYS A 295 -25.19 -8.10 -46.71
N GLU A 296 -24.32 -7.10 -46.58
CA GLU A 296 -23.91 -6.25 -47.72
C GLU A 296 -23.16 -7.10 -48.78
N ARG A 297 -22.30 -8.02 -48.33
CA ARG A 297 -21.54 -8.91 -49.20
C ARG A 297 -22.43 -9.91 -49.94
N SER A 298 -23.43 -10.50 -49.29
CA SER A 298 -24.35 -11.46 -49.91
C SER A 298 -25.21 -10.78 -51.00
N GLN A 299 -25.65 -9.54 -50.77
CA GLN A 299 -26.35 -8.74 -51.77
C GLN A 299 -25.47 -8.47 -53.00
N TYR A 300 -24.20 -8.11 -52.81
CA TYR A 300 -23.26 -7.87 -53.92
C TYR A 300 -23.00 -9.12 -54.77
N LEU A 301 -22.86 -10.28 -54.13
CA LEU A 301 -22.69 -11.57 -54.82
C LEU A 301 -23.95 -11.98 -55.61
N SER A 302 -25.15 -11.69 -55.09
CA SER A 302 -26.41 -11.98 -55.80
C SER A 302 -26.59 -11.14 -57.07
N LEU A 303 -26.15 -9.88 -57.04
CA LEU A 303 -26.21 -8.96 -58.19
C LEU A 303 -25.22 -9.38 -59.29
N THR A 304 -24.01 -9.78 -58.91
CA THR A 304 -22.95 -10.21 -59.86
C THR A 304 -23.19 -11.60 -60.46
N ALA A 305 -23.94 -12.48 -59.79
CA ALA A 305 -24.34 -13.77 -60.34
C ALA A 305 -25.50 -13.69 -61.36
N SER A 306 -26.21 -12.54 -61.39
CA SER A 306 -27.36 -12.30 -62.28
C SER A 306 -27.02 -11.55 -63.57
N SER A 307 -25.77 -11.12 -63.71
CA SER A 307 -25.20 -10.46 -64.90
C SER A 307 -24.35 -11.43 -65.73
#